data_AF-A0A2Z6SC55-F1
#
_entry.id   AF-A0A2Z6SC55-F1
#
_cell.length_a   1.000
_cell.length_b   1.000
_cell.length_c   1.000
_cell.angle_alpha   90.00
_cell.angle_beta   90.00
_cell.angle_gamma   90.00
#
_symmetry.space_group_name_H-M   'P 1'
#
loop_
_entity.id
_entity.type
_entity.pdbx_description
1 polymer ?
#
loop_
_entity_poly.entity_id
_entity_poly.type
_entity_poly.pdbx_seq_one_letter_code
_entity_poly.pdbx_strand_id
1 'polypeptide(L)'
;MVKVSLLLFALAAIASTNAAVVRRQDPSVQVTVESEQLFCSFLPKTPGEEIGASEGDAIPFCTQANPPNAPNAQAFPAGFIKTAHFASVDGKYVQVTGTIDPSAYQLSTSDGGGQYDSVGAPPGATCANSEKFVNLVEPDIGRFCIRCCQDASQCDTSRSTDGCEKIIPGDYNFLLVTDIHTRFQQLNDDVSDLTSRYLMSSLPVPFKQDTDSLESLRSLKCGDRQLDDFFVSYFLL
;
A
#
# COMPACT_ATOMS: atom_id res chain seq x y z
N MET A 1 64.90 53.81 0.18
CA MET A 1 65.03 52.67 1.12
C MET A 1 63.65 52.34 1.65
N VAL A 2 63.14 51.15 1.30
CA VAL A 2 61.79 50.66 1.60
C VAL A 2 61.81 49.90 2.93
N LYS A 3 60.89 50.19 3.86
CA LYS A 3 60.45 49.29 4.95
C LYS A 3 58.97 49.56 5.23
N VAL A 4 58.08 48.95 4.45
CA VAL A 4 57.36 47.68 4.74
C VAL A 4 56.40 47.85 5.92
N SER A 5 55.16 48.17 5.55
CA SER A 5 53.94 48.15 6.35
C SER A 5 53.54 46.70 6.64
N LEU A 6 53.33 46.36 7.92
CA LEU A 6 52.86 45.06 8.37
C LEU A 6 51.41 45.22 8.86
N LEU A 7 50.47 45.05 7.93
CA LEU A 7 49.06 44.78 8.23
C LEU A 7 48.86 43.26 8.22
N LEU A 8 48.79 42.66 9.41
CA LEU A 8 48.38 41.27 9.61
C LEU A 8 46.85 41.19 9.46
N PHE A 9 46.38 40.78 8.28
CA PHE A 9 45.00 40.32 8.10
C PHE A 9 44.91 38.86 8.57
N ALA A 10 44.37 38.65 9.77
CA ALA A 10 43.97 37.33 10.24
C ALA A 10 42.61 36.97 9.60
N LEU A 11 42.63 36.20 8.50
CA LEU A 11 41.43 35.53 8.01
C LEU A 11 41.15 34.31 8.88
N ALA A 12 40.21 34.46 9.82
CA ALA A 12 39.59 33.33 10.49
C ALA A 12 38.64 32.65 9.49
N ALA A 13 39.05 31.49 8.96
CA ALA A 13 38.16 30.62 8.20
C ALA A 13 37.14 29.99 9.17
N ILE A 14 35.90 30.48 9.16
CA ILE A 14 34.78 29.84 9.85
C ILE A 14 34.38 28.63 8.99
N ALA A 15 34.92 27.46 9.32
CA ALA A 15 34.41 26.20 8.80
C ALA A 15 33.10 25.90 9.54
N SER A 16 31.97 26.25 8.93
CA SER A 16 30.63 25.86 9.39
C SER A 16 30.46 24.36 9.18
N THR A 17 30.68 23.58 10.23
CA THR A 17 30.31 22.16 10.27
C THR A 17 28.79 22.06 10.38
N ASN A 18 28.10 21.91 9.25
CA ASN A 18 26.75 21.37 9.24
C ASN A 18 26.84 19.88 9.59
N ALA A 19 26.92 19.58 10.89
CA ALA A 19 26.67 18.23 11.37
C ALA A 19 25.16 18.00 11.25
N ALA A 20 24.72 17.45 10.12
CA ALA A 20 23.41 16.85 10.02
C ALA A 20 23.33 15.78 11.11
N VAL A 21 22.46 16.00 12.11
CA VAL A 21 22.15 15.00 13.13
C VAL A 21 21.43 13.86 12.41
N VAL A 22 22.20 12.85 11.98
CA VAL A 22 21.64 11.56 11.61
C VAL A 22 21.09 10.96 12.91
N ARG A 23 19.79 11.09 13.15
CA ARG A 23 19.13 10.31 14.21
C ARG A 23 19.45 8.85 13.92
N ARG A 24 20.17 8.18 14.82
CA ARG A 24 20.26 6.72 14.78
C ARG A 24 18.83 6.22 14.99
N GLN A 25 18.22 5.72 13.93
CA GLN A 25 16.98 4.96 14.01
C GLN A 25 17.27 3.76 14.88
N ASP A 26 16.49 3.56 15.94
CA ASP A 26 16.45 2.26 16.59
C ASP A 26 15.77 1.33 15.59
N PRO A 27 16.50 0.37 14.99
CA PRO A 27 15.93 -0.48 13.96
C PRO A 27 14.79 -1.35 14.50
N SER A 28 14.63 -1.46 15.82
CA SER A 28 13.65 -2.35 16.44
C SER A 28 12.19 -1.90 16.31
N VAL A 29 11.92 -0.63 15.98
CA VAL A 29 10.56 -0.07 15.93
C VAL A 29 10.31 0.64 14.58
N GLN A 30 10.65 -0.02 13.47
CA GLN A 30 10.47 0.52 12.12
C GLN A 30 9.47 -0.32 11.32
N VAL A 31 8.56 0.34 10.62
CA VAL A 31 7.65 -0.26 9.62
C VAL A 31 8.05 0.14 8.20
N THR A 32 7.59 -0.61 7.20
CA THR A 32 7.72 -0.26 5.78
C THR A 32 6.40 -0.47 5.05
N VAL A 33 6.19 0.27 3.97
CA VAL A 33 5.06 0.14 3.05
C VAL A 33 5.62 0.26 1.63
N GLU A 34 5.70 -0.85 0.91
CA GLU A 34 6.34 -0.94 -0.41
C GLU A 34 5.37 -1.43 -1.48
N SER A 35 4.50 -2.38 -1.12
CA SER A 35 3.41 -2.88 -1.96
C SER A 35 2.35 -3.57 -1.12
N GLU A 36 1.30 -4.10 -1.76
CA GLU A 36 0.31 -4.97 -1.11
C GLU A 36 0.92 -6.31 -0.64
N GLN A 37 2.06 -6.73 -1.20
CA GLN A 37 2.79 -7.94 -0.80
C GLN A 37 3.89 -7.69 0.22
N LEU A 38 4.34 -6.43 0.36
CA LEU A 38 5.39 -6.05 1.30
C LEU A 38 5.01 -4.76 2.02
N PHE A 39 4.36 -4.92 3.16
CA PHE A 39 4.01 -3.84 4.07
C PHE A 39 4.00 -4.35 5.51
N CYS A 40 3.95 -3.40 6.43
CA CYS A 40 3.87 -3.65 7.86
C CYS A 40 2.70 -2.90 8.51
N SER A 41 2.34 -3.31 9.71
CA SER A 41 1.48 -2.60 10.65
C SER A 41 2.08 -2.82 12.04
N PHE A 42 1.90 -1.86 12.93
CA PHE A 42 2.11 -2.11 14.35
C PHE A 42 0.94 -2.93 14.88
N LEU A 43 1.26 -3.84 15.81
CA LEU A 43 0.30 -4.59 16.62
C LEU A 43 0.81 -4.64 18.07
N PRO A 44 -0.06 -4.96 19.02
CA PRO A 44 0.35 -5.19 20.39
C PRO A 44 1.44 -6.26 20.48
N LYS A 45 2.40 -6.03 21.36
CA LYS A 45 3.48 -6.99 21.60
C LYS A 45 2.95 -8.31 22.16
N THR A 46 1.86 -8.25 22.93
CA THR A 46 1.18 -9.41 23.49
C THR A 46 -0.11 -9.67 22.72
N PRO A 47 -0.35 -10.88 22.20
CA PRO A 47 -1.63 -11.21 21.56
C PRO A 47 -2.83 -10.93 22.47
N GLY A 48 -3.87 -10.34 21.91
CA GLY A 48 -5.13 -10.01 22.61
C GLY A 48 -5.09 -8.82 23.57
N GLU A 49 -3.98 -8.09 23.63
CA GLU A 49 -3.95 -6.77 24.25
C GLU A 49 -4.71 -5.74 23.40
N GLU A 50 -5.40 -4.80 24.05
CA GLU A 50 -6.16 -3.75 23.37
C GLU A 50 -5.20 -2.79 22.63
N ILE A 51 -5.57 -2.34 21.43
CA ILE A 51 -4.73 -1.50 20.57
C ILE A 51 -4.28 -0.25 21.30
N GLY A 52 -5.21 0.50 21.89
CA GLY A 52 -4.90 1.73 22.63
C GLY A 52 -4.05 1.50 23.90
N ALA A 53 -4.11 0.32 24.52
CA ALA A 53 -3.28 -0.01 25.68
C ALA A 53 -1.81 -0.28 25.30
N SER A 54 -1.60 -0.83 24.11
CA SER A 54 -0.28 -1.20 23.60
C SER A 54 0.51 -0.06 22.94
N GLU A 55 -0.04 1.17 22.89
CA GLU A 55 0.61 2.34 22.29
C GLU A 55 2.00 2.63 22.89
N GLY A 56 2.32 2.12 24.08
CA GLY A 56 3.62 2.28 24.72
C GLY A 56 4.73 1.32 24.24
N ASP A 57 4.38 0.17 23.67
CA ASP A 57 5.36 -0.90 23.37
C ASP A 57 4.99 -1.82 22.19
N ALA A 58 4.03 -1.42 21.35
CA ALA A 58 3.69 -2.12 20.11
C ALA A 58 4.92 -2.38 19.24
N ILE A 59 4.86 -3.43 18.44
CA ILE A 59 5.97 -3.89 17.60
C ILE A 59 5.54 -4.06 16.15
N PRO A 60 6.47 -3.95 15.19
CA PRO A 60 6.14 -4.07 13.78
C PRO A 60 5.88 -5.54 13.39
N PHE A 61 4.76 -5.76 12.71
CA PHE A 61 4.43 -6.99 11.99
C PHE A 61 4.34 -6.68 10.50
N CYS A 62 4.90 -7.54 9.66
CA CYS A 62 4.93 -7.37 8.21
C CYS A 62 4.46 -8.63 7.50
N THR A 63 4.18 -8.53 6.21
CA THR A 63 3.83 -9.70 5.36
C THR A 63 4.90 -10.79 5.33
N GLN A 64 6.14 -10.44 5.68
CA GLN A 64 7.26 -11.36 5.90
C GLN A 64 8.07 -10.93 7.12
N ALA A 65 8.77 -11.86 7.77
CA ALA A 65 9.64 -11.51 8.89
C ALA A 65 10.94 -10.81 8.41
N ASN A 66 11.42 -9.86 9.21
CA ASN A 66 12.71 -9.17 9.03
C ASN A 66 12.97 -8.64 7.59
N PRO A 67 12.05 -7.89 6.97
CA PRO A 67 12.30 -7.25 5.68
C PRO A 67 13.42 -6.18 5.78
N PRO A 68 14.12 -5.87 4.68
CA PRO A 68 15.26 -4.94 4.70
C PRO A 68 14.96 -3.56 5.29
N ASN A 69 13.76 -3.03 5.02
CA ASN A 69 13.31 -1.72 5.47
C ASN A 69 12.50 -1.74 6.77
N ALA A 70 12.38 -2.90 7.43
CA ALA A 70 11.80 -3.03 8.76
C ALA A 70 12.46 -4.21 9.49
N PRO A 71 13.75 -4.09 9.85
CA PRO A 71 14.49 -5.15 10.50
C PRO A 71 13.88 -5.50 11.86
N ASN A 72 13.99 -6.76 12.28
CA ASN A 72 13.39 -7.32 13.49
C ASN A 72 11.86 -7.36 13.54
N ALA A 73 11.17 -6.90 12.48
CA ALA A 73 9.73 -7.05 12.39
C ALA A 73 9.32 -8.53 12.31
N GLN A 74 8.21 -8.85 12.97
CA GLN A 74 7.63 -10.18 12.94
C GLN A 74 6.83 -10.38 11.65
N ALA A 75 6.58 -11.63 11.25
CA ALA A 75 5.59 -11.91 10.22
C ALA A 75 4.19 -11.80 10.82
N PHE A 76 3.22 -11.24 10.08
CA PHE A 76 1.82 -11.30 10.45
C PHE A 76 1.41 -12.75 10.75
N PRO A 77 0.56 -12.98 11.77
CA PRO A 77 -0.03 -14.29 12.00
C PRO A 77 -0.75 -14.78 10.74
N ALA A 78 -0.69 -16.08 10.50
CA ALA A 78 -1.34 -16.66 9.33
C ALA A 78 -2.84 -16.33 9.31
N GLY A 79 -3.31 -15.78 8.19
CA GLY A 79 -4.71 -15.38 8.02
C GLY A 79 -5.11 -14.06 8.69
N PHE A 80 -4.18 -13.36 9.35
CA PHE A 80 -4.46 -12.06 9.98
C PHE A 80 -4.83 -10.99 8.96
N ILE A 81 -4.06 -10.83 7.88
CA ILE A 81 -4.43 -9.93 6.78
C ILE A 81 -5.40 -10.65 5.86
N LYS A 82 -6.61 -10.08 5.68
CA LYS A 82 -7.64 -10.62 4.77
C LYS A 82 -7.60 -9.94 3.41
N THR A 83 -7.51 -8.62 3.39
CA THR A 83 -7.33 -7.81 2.18
C THR A 83 -6.26 -6.76 2.41
N ALA A 84 -5.56 -6.36 1.35
CA ALA A 84 -4.58 -5.29 1.37
C ALA A 84 -4.62 -4.56 0.03
N HIS A 85 -4.82 -3.25 0.06
CA HIS A 85 -4.94 -2.39 -1.11
C HIS A 85 -3.87 -1.32 -1.04
N PHE A 86 -2.87 -1.43 -1.91
CA PHE A 86 -1.77 -0.47 -1.96
C PHE A 86 -2.13 0.75 -2.81
N ALA A 87 -1.77 1.93 -2.32
CA ALA A 87 -1.82 3.16 -3.10
C ALA A 87 -0.62 4.06 -2.78
N SER A 88 -0.19 4.83 -3.77
CA SER A 88 0.91 5.78 -3.62
C SER A 88 0.62 7.07 -4.37
N VAL A 89 1.09 8.17 -3.79
CA VAL A 89 1.15 9.47 -4.47
C VAL A 89 2.58 9.99 -4.33
N ASP A 90 3.25 10.14 -5.46
CA ASP A 90 4.67 10.48 -5.52
C ASP A 90 4.99 11.75 -4.72
N GLY A 91 6.03 11.64 -3.88
CA GLY A 91 6.49 12.71 -3.00
C GLY A 91 5.51 13.08 -1.88
N LYS A 92 4.41 12.34 -1.71
CA LYS A 92 3.40 12.61 -0.68
C LYS A 92 3.27 11.46 0.31
N TYR A 93 2.82 10.30 -0.15
CA TYR A 93 2.66 9.14 0.71
C TYR A 93 2.63 7.82 -0.05
N VAL A 94 2.87 6.75 0.69
CA VAL A 94 2.51 5.37 0.36
C VAL A 94 1.57 4.83 1.44
N GLN A 95 0.61 3.99 1.08
CA GLN A 95 -0.34 3.43 2.04
C GLN A 95 -0.77 2.02 1.68
N VAL A 96 -1.26 1.31 2.70
CA VAL A 96 -2.07 0.12 2.55
C VAL A 96 -3.33 0.28 3.40
N THR A 97 -4.48 0.01 2.81
CA THR A 97 -5.77 -0.08 3.49
C THR A 97 -6.36 -1.46 3.29
N GLY A 98 -7.10 -1.99 4.27
CA GLY A 98 -7.66 -3.32 4.12
C GLY A 98 -8.37 -3.83 5.35
N THR A 99 -8.56 -5.16 5.36
CA THR A 99 -9.30 -5.87 6.40
C THR A 99 -8.43 -6.91 7.09
N ILE A 100 -8.74 -7.17 8.34
CA ILE A 100 -8.06 -8.16 9.19
C ILE A 100 -9.02 -9.22 9.70
N ASP A 101 -8.44 -10.33 10.15
CA ASP A 101 -9.08 -11.31 11.02
C ASP A 101 -8.54 -11.11 12.46
N PRO A 102 -9.27 -10.39 13.33
CA PRO A 102 -8.83 -10.12 14.69
C PRO A 102 -8.48 -11.38 15.48
N SER A 103 -9.20 -12.49 15.22
CA SER A 103 -9.03 -13.75 15.93
C SER A 103 -7.67 -14.40 15.68
N ALA A 104 -7.04 -14.16 14.52
CA ALA A 104 -5.72 -14.68 14.19
C ALA A 104 -4.60 -14.15 15.11
N TYR A 105 -4.87 -13.05 15.82
CA TYR A 105 -3.98 -12.48 16.84
C TYR A 105 -4.67 -12.25 18.20
N GLN A 106 -5.79 -12.94 18.43
CA GLN A 106 -6.57 -12.90 19.67
C GLN A 106 -7.12 -11.50 20.04
N LEU A 107 -7.17 -10.57 19.09
CA LEU A 107 -7.70 -9.22 19.33
C LEU A 107 -9.20 -9.29 19.62
N SER A 108 -9.65 -8.50 20.59
CA SER A 108 -11.06 -8.48 20.98
C SER A 108 -11.91 -7.79 19.92
N THR A 109 -13.04 -8.37 19.52
CA THR A 109 -14.01 -7.69 18.64
C THR A 109 -14.82 -6.61 19.38
N SER A 110 -14.54 -6.37 20.67
CA SER A 110 -15.05 -5.21 21.40
C SER A 110 -14.06 -4.05 21.46
N ASP A 111 -12.82 -4.26 21.01
CA ASP A 111 -11.81 -3.22 20.93
C ASP A 111 -12.10 -2.34 19.71
N GLY A 112 -12.48 -1.08 19.97
CA GLY A 112 -12.75 -0.08 18.92
C GLY A 112 -11.50 0.37 18.17
N GLY A 113 -10.31 -0.09 18.61
CA GLY A 113 -9.04 0.19 17.98
C GLY A 113 -8.27 1.33 18.62
N GLY A 114 -7.24 1.78 17.89
CA GLY A 114 -6.35 2.84 18.31
C GLY A 114 -5.43 3.28 17.19
N GLN A 115 -4.53 4.22 17.50
CA GLN A 115 -3.62 4.82 16.53
C GLN A 115 -2.18 4.68 16.99
N TYR A 116 -1.36 4.06 16.14
CA TYR A 116 0.09 4.14 16.22
C TYR A 116 0.60 5.21 15.26
N ASP A 117 1.56 6.00 15.70
CA ASP A 117 2.11 7.08 14.90
C ASP A 117 3.54 7.49 15.30
N SER A 118 4.13 8.34 14.46
CA SER A 118 5.47 8.87 14.63
C SER A 118 5.63 9.93 15.74
N VAL A 119 4.56 10.30 16.44
CA VAL A 119 4.57 11.34 17.50
C VAL A 119 4.83 10.72 18.88
N GLY A 120 4.73 9.40 19.03
CA GLY A 120 5.21 8.72 20.23
C GLY A 120 4.59 7.38 20.56
N ALA A 121 3.78 6.81 19.65
CA ALA A 121 3.03 5.59 19.90
C ALA A 121 3.35 4.53 18.83
N PRO A 122 4.30 3.61 19.03
CA PRO A 122 5.21 3.49 20.18
C PRO A 122 6.41 4.44 20.14
N PRO A 123 7.10 4.64 21.29
CA PRO A 123 8.24 5.54 21.37
C PRO A 123 9.34 5.16 20.38
N GLY A 124 9.78 6.11 19.56
CA GLY A 124 10.81 5.88 18.54
C GLY A 124 10.31 5.19 17.28
N ALA A 125 9.00 4.95 17.14
CA ALA A 125 8.43 4.37 15.95
C ALA A 125 8.68 5.22 14.71
N THR A 126 9.01 4.57 13.60
CA THR A 126 9.22 5.23 12.31
C THR A 126 8.69 4.40 11.16
N CYS A 127 8.45 5.05 10.01
CA CYS A 127 8.26 4.34 8.76
C CYS A 127 9.41 4.64 7.79
N ALA A 128 9.88 3.62 7.09
CA ALA A 128 10.96 3.73 6.13
C ALA A 128 10.69 4.85 5.10
N ASN A 129 11.73 5.63 4.81
CA ASN A 129 11.74 6.70 3.79
C ASN A 129 10.61 7.74 3.95
N SER A 130 10.14 7.98 5.17
CA SER A 130 9.00 8.86 5.46
C SER A 130 9.28 9.79 6.64
N GLU A 131 8.71 10.99 6.62
CA GLU A 131 8.83 11.96 7.71
C GLU A 131 7.85 11.65 8.85
N LYS A 132 6.67 11.16 8.48
CA LYS A 132 5.55 10.89 9.40
C LYS A 132 4.85 9.60 8.99
N PHE A 133 4.22 8.92 9.94
CA PHE A 133 3.30 7.84 9.61
C PHE A 133 2.08 7.88 10.53
N VAL A 134 1.02 7.23 10.06
CA VAL A 134 -0.18 6.95 10.81
C VAL A 134 -0.59 5.52 10.53
N ASN A 135 -0.93 4.77 11.56
CA ASN A 135 -1.40 3.40 11.47
C ASN A 135 -2.55 3.20 12.44
N LEU A 136 -3.72 2.79 11.96
CA LEU A 136 -4.85 2.44 12.80
C LEU A 136 -5.20 0.97 12.59
N VAL A 137 -5.60 0.34 13.69
CA VAL A 137 -6.09 -1.04 13.73
C VAL A 137 -7.41 -0.99 14.48
N GLU A 138 -8.47 -1.52 13.87
CA GLU A 138 -9.86 -1.45 14.36
C GLU A 138 -10.43 -2.88 14.43
N PRO A 139 -10.16 -3.61 15.53
CA PRO A 139 -10.55 -5.00 15.67
C PRO A 139 -12.07 -5.24 15.63
N ASP A 140 -12.87 -4.34 16.21
CA ASP A 140 -14.34 -4.44 16.26
C ASP A 140 -15.02 -4.56 14.89
N ILE A 141 -14.48 -3.87 13.89
CA ILE A 141 -14.97 -3.87 12.50
C ILE A 141 -14.02 -4.58 11.53
N GLY A 142 -12.94 -5.19 12.04
CA GLY A 142 -12.01 -6.02 11.26
C GLY A 142 -11.23 -5.23 10.22
N ARG A 143 -10.73 -4.04 10.56
CA ARG A 143 -10.08 -3.13 9.61
C ARG A 143 -8.70 -2.69 10.07
N PHE A 144 -7.85 -2.35 9.11
CA PHE A 144 -6.59 -1.67 9.37
C PHE A 144 -6.22 -0.72 8.23
N CYS A 145 -5.35 0.23 8.55
CA CYS A 145 -4.76 1.12 7.58
C CYS A 145 -3.40 1.59 8.06
N ILE A 146 -2.48 1.76 7.13
CA ILE A 146 -1.17 2.37 7.37
C ILE A 146 -0.84 3.31 6.23
N ARG A 147 -0.36 4.51 6.57
CA ARG A 147 0.17 5.47 5.61
C ARG A 147 1.50 6.00 6.11
N CYS A 148 2.50 5.92 5.24
CA CYS A 148 3.80 6.52 5.46
C CYS A 148 3.95 7.72 4.53
N CYS A 149 4.15 8.89 5.12
CA CYS A 149 4.10 10.16 4.43
C CYS A 149 5.51 10.73 4.24
N GLN A 150 5.89 10.96 2.98
CA GLN A 150 7.04 11.80 2.66
C GLN A 150 6.73 13.28 2.91
N ASP A 151 5.47 13.69 2.70
CA ASP A 151 4.96 14.99 3.11
C ASP A 151 4.18 14.84 4.42
N ALA A 152 4.75 15.30 5.53
CA ALA A 152 4.15 15.16 6.87
C ALA A 152 2.71 15.69 6.98
N SER A 153 2.29 16.63 6.11
CA SER A 153 0.91 17.14 6.09
C SER A 153 -0.13 16.12 5.66
N GLN A 154 0.28 15.03 5.01
CA GLN A 154 -0.60 13.96 4.52
C GLN A 154 -0.95 12.92 5.60
N CYS A 155 -0.36 13.05 6.78
CA CYS A 155 -0.51 12.17 7.93
C CYS A 155 -1.06 12.95 9.12
N ASP A 156 -2.37 12.88 9.35
CA ASP A 156 -3.00 13.48 10.54
C ASP A 156 -2.91 12.52 11.74
N THR A 157 -2.24 12.97 12.80
CA THR A 157 -2.05 12.23 14.06
C THR A 157 -2.84 12.83 15.22
N SER A 158 -3.74 13.79 14.94
CA SER A 158 -4.50 14.49 15.98
C SER A 158 -5.88 13.88 16.24
N ARG A 159 -6.22 12.82 15.50
CA ARG A 159 -7.58 12.27 15.38
C ARG A 159 -7.59 10.75 15.55
N SER A 160 -7.07 10.29 16.68
CA SER A 160 -6.79 8.87 16.96
C SER A 160 -8.03 7.96 17.05
N THR A 161 -9.21 8.52 17.31
CA THR A 161 -10.47 7.76 17.48
C THR A 161 -11.42 7.88 16.27
N ASP A 162 -11.01 8.58 15.22
CA ASP A 162 -11.89 8.88 14.08
C ASP A 162 -11.98 7.73 13.07
N GLY A 163 -10.99 6.84 13.13
CA GLY A 163 -10.96 5.59 12.39
C GLY A 163 -10.36 5.67 11.00
N CYS A 164 -10.11 4.49 10.42
CA CYS A 164 -9.31 4.33 9.22
C CYS A 164 -9.88 5.07 8.01
N GLU A 165 -11.19 4.97 7.76
CA GLU A 165 -11.84 5.62 6.62
C GLU A 165 -11.67 7.14 6.62
N LYS A 166 -11.66 7.76 7.80
CA LYS A 166 -11.53 9.22 7.93
C LYS A 166 -10.09 9.69 7.84
N ILE A 167 -9.15 8.96 8.45
CA ILE A 167 -7.75 9.38 8.54
C ILE A 167 -6.96 8.99 7.29
N ILE A 168 -7.20 7.77 6.78
CA ILE A 168 -6.57 7.23 5.58
C ILE A 168 -7.67 6.79 4.62
N PRO A 169 -8.24 7.69 3.81
CA PRO A 169 -9.16 7.29 2.75
C PRO A 169 -8.50 6.26 1.83
N GLY A 170 -9.25 5.23 1.43
CA GLY A 170 -8.75 4.13 0.62
C GLY A 170 -9.81 3.06 0.40
N ASP A 171 -9.39 1.93 -0.16
CA ASP A 171 -10.25 0.76 -0.34
C ASP A 171 -10.16 -0.15 0.89
N TYR A 172 -11.32 -0.43 1.48
CA TYR A 172 -11.49 -1.31 2.64
C TYR A 172 -12.43 -2.47 2.33
N ASN A 173 -12.87 -2.59 1.08
CA ASN A 173 -13.76 -3.65 0.69
C ASN A 173 -12.99 -4.96 0.63
N PHE A 174 -13.65 -6.02 1.08
CA PHE A 174 -13.30 -7.35 0.64
C PHE A 174 -13.62 -7.38 -0.86
N LEU A 175 -12.62 -7.63 -1.73
CA LEU A 175 -12.92 -7.99 -3.12
C LEU A 175 -13.66 -9.33 -3.07
N LEU A 176 -14.96 -9.26 -2.81
CA LEU A 176 -15.86 -10.37 -2.93
C LEU A 176 -15.86 -10.74 -4.40
N VAL A 177 -15.88 -12.03 -4.69
CA VAL A 177 -16.04 -12.62 -6.02
C VAL A 177 -17.18 -11.97 -6.83
N THR A 178 -18.10 -11.27 -6.17
CA THR A 178 -19.11 -10.40 -6.80
C THR A 178 -18.53 -9.30 -7.66
N ASP A 179 -17.37 -8.73 -7.35
CA ASP A 179 -16.79 -7.64 -8.14
C ASP A 179 -16.18 -8.15 -9.46
N ILE A 180 -15.67 -9.39 -9.47
CA ILE A 180 -15.32 -10.09 -10.71
C ILE A 180 -16.58 -10.39 -11.52
N HIS A 181 -17.67 -10.81 -10.87
CA HIS A 181 -18.93 -11.08 -11.58
C HIS A 181 -19.52 -9.81 -12.19
N THR A 182 -19.57 -8.71 -11.44
CA THR A 182 -20.06 -7.41 -11.92
C THR A 182 -19.20 -6.89 -13.06
N ARG A 183 -17.87 -6.99 -12.95
CA ARG A 183 -16.95 -6.53 -13.98
C ARG A 183 -16.97 -7.43 -15.23
N PHE A 184 -17.21 -8.73 -15.06
CA PHE A 184 -17.45 -9.65 -16.18
C PHE A 184 -18.80 -9.37 -16.86
N GLN A 185 -19.87 -9.12 -16.08
CA GLN A 185 -21.18 -8.73 -16.60
C GLN A 185 -21.10 -7.42 -17.38
N GLN A 186 -20.39 -6.42 -16.85
CA GLN A 186 -20.25 -5.14 -17.50
C GLN A 186 -19.45 -5.23 -18.81
N LEU A 187 -18.37 -6.02 -18.83
CA LEU A 187 -17.66 -6.33 -20.08
C LEU A 187 -18.56 -7.05 -21.10
N ASN A 188 -19.42 -7.96 -20.64
CA ASN A 188 -20.34 -8.69 -21.51
C ASN A 188 -21.43 -7.78 -22.09
N ASP A 189 -21.95 -6.84 -21.29
CA ASP A 189 -22.93 -5.85 -21.73
C ASP A 189 -22.31 -4.84 -22.71
N ASP A 190 -21.07 -4.41 -22.49
CA ASP A 190 -20.35 -3.52 -23.40
C ASP A 190 -20.10 -4.18 -24.77
N VAL A 191 -19.75 -5.47 -24.79
CA VAL A 191 -19.60 -6.25 -26.03
C VAL A 191 -20.95 -6.41 -26.75
N SER A 192 -22.03 -6.62 -26.00
CA SER A 192 -23.39 -6.71 -26.55
C SER A 192 -23.85 -5.38 -27.20
N ASP A 193 -23.58 -4.25 -26.56
CA ASP A 193 -23.89 -2.93 -27.13
C ASP A 193 -23.07 -2.66 -28.39
N LEU A 194 -21.76 -2.96 -28.38
CA LEU A 194 -20.90 -2.80 -29.56
C LEU A 194 -21.35 -3.65 -30.74
N THR A 195 -21.73 -4.91 -30.50
CA THR A 195 -22.26 -5.79 -31.56
C THR A 195 -23.60 -5.31 -32.11
N SER A 196 -24.49 -4.81 -31.24
CA SER A 196 -25.78 -4.25 -31.66
C SER A 196 -25.61 -2.98 -32.49
N ARG A 197 -24.69 -2.08 -32.11
CA ARG A 197 -24.33 -0.88 -32.89
C ARG A 197 -23.73 -1.23 -34.26
N TYR A 198 -22.92 -2.28 -34.35
CA TYR A 198 -22.38 -2.77 -35.62
C TYR A 198 -23.49 -3.33 -36.54
N LEU A 199 -24.43 -4.09 -35.98
CA LEU A 199 -25.58 -4.64 -36.72
C LEU A 199 -26.58 -3.56 -37.17
N MET A 200 -26.73 -2.47 -36.41
CA MET A 200 -27.62 -1.35 -36.79
C MET A 200 -26.98 -0.35 -37.76
N SER A 201 -25.66 -0.31 -37.88
CA SER A 201 -24.93 0.57 -38.81
C SER A 201 -24.57 -0.09 -40.14
N SER A 202 -24.76 -1.41 -40.26
CA SER A 202 -24.53 -2.15 -41.51
C SER A 202 -25.81 -2.23 -42.36
N LEU A 203 -25.98 -1.25 -43.25
CA LEU A 203 -26.68 -1.52 -44.52
C LEU A 203 -25.99 -2.72 -45.20
N PRO A 204 -26.72 -3.61 -45.89
CA PRO A 204 -26.13 -4.82 -46.46
C PRO A 204 -25.12 -4.46 -47.55
N VAL A 205 -23.84 -4.44 -47.18
CA VAL A 205 -22.75 -4.51 -48.14
C VAL A 205 -22.48 -5.99 -48.38
N PRO A 206 -22.50 -6.47 -49.63
CA PRO A 206 -22.24 -7.87 -49.91
C PRO A 206 -20.83 -8.23 -49.45
N PHE A 207 -20.77 -9.16 -48.49
CA PHE A 207 -19.54 -9.69 -47.93
C PHE A 207 -18.77 -10.44 -49.03
N LYS A 208 -17.73 -9.79 -49.56
CA LYS A 208 -16.75 -10.46 -50.40
C LYS A 208 -15.73 -11.09 -49.46
N GLN A 209 -15.68 -12.42 -49.47
CA GLN A 209 -14.80 -13.21 -48.64
C GLN A 209 -13.37 -13.07 -49.17
N ASP A 210 -12.67 -12.01 -48.75
CA ASP A 210 -11.23 -11.85 -49.02
C ASP A 210 -10.44 -12.52 -47.88
N THR A 211 -9.82 -13.64 -48.21
CA THR A 211 -9.05 -14.53 -47.32
C THR A 211 -7.72 -13.96 -46.83
N ASP A 212 -7.44 -12.67 -47.03
CA ASP A 212 -6.12 -12.07 -46.73
C ASP A 212 -6.00 -11.42 -45.34
N SER A 213 -7.04 -11.47 -44.50
CA SER A 213 -7.03 -10.81 -43.18
C SER A 213 -6.79 -11.74 -41.97
N LEU A 214 -6.68 -13.06 -42.19
CA LEU A 214 -6.37 -14.03 -41.13
C LEU A 214 -4.86 -14.14 -40.81
N GLU A 215 -3.97 -13.63 -41.66
CA GLU A 215 -2.54 -13.58 -41.34
C GLU A 215 -2.16 -12.39 -40.44
N SER A 216 -2.96 -11.32 -40.38
CA SER A 216 -2.63 -10.17 -39.51
C SER A 216 -2.94 -10.42 -38.03
N LEU A 217 -3.81 -11.38 -37.69
CA LEU A 217 -4.10 -11.76 -36.31
C LEU A 217 -3.10 -12.77 -35.73
N ARG A 218 -2.23 -13.37 -36.55
CA ARG A 218 -1.10 -14.20 -36.09
C ARG A 218 0.09 -13.40 -35.57
N SER A 219 0.06 -12.06 -35.65
CA SER A 219 1.17 -11.19 -35.25
C SER A 219 1.01 -10.54 -33.86
N LEU A 220 -0.09 -10.76 -33.15
CA LEU A 220 -0.25 -10.25 -31.78
C LEU A 220 0.42 -11.22 -30.79
N LYS A 221 1.70 -11.00 -30.52
CA LYS A 221 2.40 -11.60 -29.38
C LYS A 221 1.87 -10.97 -28.08
N CYS A 222 0.96 -11.65 -27.40
CA CYS A 222 0.98 -11.66 -25.93
C CYS A 222 2.02 -12.69 -25.50
N GLY A 223 2.89 -12.33 -24.55
CA GLY A 223 4.05 -13.14 -24.16
C GLY A 223 3.78 -14.64 -23.95
N ASP A 224 4.68 -15.44 -24.51
CA ASP A 224 5.07 -16.84 -24.24
C ASP A 224 4.08 -17.93 -23.82
N ARG A 225 2.75 -17.80 -24.01
CA ARG A 225 1.85 -18.98 -23.96
C ARG A 225 0.77 -18.97 -25.03
N GLN A 226 0.72 -20.08 -25.77
CA GLN A 226 -0.22 -20.38 -26.85
C GLN A 226 -1.60 -20.75 -26.26
N LEU A 227 -2.65 -20.06 -26.70
CA LEU A 227 -4.06 -20.23 -26.27
C LEU A 227 -4.77 -21.31 -27.10
N ASP A 228 -4.21 -22.52 -27.18
CA ASP A 228 -4.79 -23.59 -28.01
C ASP A 228 -5.64 -24.61 -27.23
N ASP A 229 -5.74 -24.52 -25.89
CA ASP A 229 -6.38 -25.56 -25.07
C ASP A 229 -7.68 -25.15 -24.32
N PHE A 230 -8.20 -23.93 -24.46
CA PHE A 230 -9.32 -23.46 -23.61
C PHE A 230 -10.72 -23.47 -24.24
N PHE A 231 -10.88 -23.90 -25.49
CA PHE A 231 -12.14 -23.74 -26.23
C PHE A 231 -12.75 -25.05 -26.75
N VAL A 232 -12.73 -26.15 -25.99
CA VAL A 232 -13.63 -27.29 -26.24
C VAL A 232 -14.03 -27.99 -24.93
N SER A 233 -14.91 -27.37 -24.13
CA SER A 233 -15.76 -28.12 -23.17
C SER A 233 -16.75 -27.20 -22.47
N TYR A 234 -17.78 -26.72 -23.16
CA TYR A 234 -19.01 -26.25 -22.51
C TYR A 234 -20.14 -26.15 -23.53
N PHE A 235 -20.54 -27.28 -24.11
CA PHE A 235 -21.86 -27.47 -24.71
C PHE A 235 -22.10 -28.99 -24.80
N LEU A 236 -22.57 -29.58 -23.70
CA LEU A 236 -23.34 -30.82 -23.63
C LEU A 236 -23.68 -31.06 -22.14
N LEU A 237 -24.75 -30.43 -21.67
CA LEU A 237 -25.74 -30.91 -20.68
C LEU A 237 -26.90 -29.92 -20.64
#